data_AF-A0A7K1SJI0-F1
#
_entry.id   AF-A0A7K1SJI0-F1
#
_cell.length_a   1.000
_cell.length_b   1.000
_cell.length_c   1.000
_cell.angle_alpha   90.00
_cell.angle_beta   90.00
_cell.angle_gamma   90.00
#
_symmetry.space_group_name_H-M   'P 1'
#
loop_
_entity.id
_entity.type
_entity.pdbx_description
1 polymer ?
#
loop_
_entity_poly.entity_id
_entity_poly.type
_entity_poly.pdbx_seq_one_letter_code
_entity_poly.pdbx_strand_id
1 'polypeptide(L)'
;MNELIYKISLGLLVIAMNGIRFYFQQRYKTTHAHRIPEREPIRERVLVGIVTLSLAPPGLLWLFTDWLSFGQLSLPDGVRVVGFLIGAYAMWLFYRVHRQLGDNWSLCWKSDLSINS
;
A
#
# COMPACT_ATOMS: atom_id res chain seq x y z
N MET A 1 8.16 26.56 2.73
CA MET A 1 9.18 25.52 2.44
C MET A 1 9.18 25.22 0.94
N ASN A 2 10.28 24.70 0.37
CA ASN A 2 10.34 24.37 -1.06
C ASN A 2 9.36 23.24 -1.43
N GLU A 3 8.56 23.42 -2.47
CA GLU A 3 7.60 22.42 -3.00
C GLU A 3 8.27 21.06 -3.28
N LEU A 4 9.52 21.11 -3.73
CA LEU A 4 10.37 19.95 -3.97
C LEU A 4 10.51 19.05 -2.74
N ILE A 5 10.58 19.62 -1.54
CA ILE A 5 10.72 18.85 -0.28
C ILE A 5 9.48 18.01 -0.04
N TYR A 6 8.28 18.54 -0.30
CA TYR A 6 7.03 17.81 -0.12
C TYR A 6 6.88 16.70 -1.17
N LYS A 7 7.27 16.96 -2.42
CA LYS A 7 7.35 15.94 -3.48
C LYS A 7 8.26 14.79 -3.08
N ILE A 8 9.49 15.09 -2.66
CA ILE A 8 10.45 14.07 -2.22
C ILE A 8 9.91 13.28 -1.01
N SER A 9 9.34 13.98 -0.02
CA SER A 9 8.79 13.36 1.18
C SER A 9 7.65 12.39 0.87
N LEU A 10 6.74 12.77 -0.01
CA LEU A 10 5.65 11.90 -0.47
C LEU A 10 6.20 10.71 -1.28
N GLY A 11 7.18 10.94 -2.16
CA GLY A 11 7.86 9.88 -2.91
C GLY A 11 8.51 8.84 -1.99
N LEU A 12 9.21 9.29 -0.94
CA LEU A 12 9.81 8.39 0.06
C LEU A 12 8.75 7.55 0.78
N LEU A 13 7.64 8.15 1.19
CA LEU A 13 6.54 7.42 1.83
C LEU A 13 5.95 6.36 0.88
N VAL A 14 5.69 6.70 -0.38
CA VAL A 14 5.18 5.76 -1.39
C VAL A 14 6.16 4.61 -1.63
N ILE A 15 7.45 4.90 -1.78
CA ILE A 15 8.48 3.87 -1.97
C ILE A 15 8.55 2.95 -0.74
N ALA A 16 8.59 3.52 0.46
CA ALA A 16 8.65 2.74 1.70
C ALA A 16 7.43 1.81 1.86
N MET A 17 6.21 2.32 1.59
CA MET A 17 4.99 1.53 1.65
C MET A 17 5.03 0.33 0.70
N ASN A 18 5.41 0.56 -0.55
CA ASN A 18 5.50 -0.50 -1.56
C ASN A 18 6.63 -1.49 -1.23
N GLY A 19 7.77 -1.01 -0.72
CA GLY A 19 8.88 -1.85 -0.27
C GLY A 19 8.48 -2.79 0.87
N ILE A 20 7.79 -2.28 1.90
CA ILE A 20 7.26 -3.08 3.01
C ILE A 20 6.30 -4.14 2.46
N ARG A 21 5.33 -3.73 1.64
CA ARG A 21 4.32 -4.64 1.10
C ARG A 21 4.94 -5.73 0.23
N PHE A 22 5.92 -5.39 -0.61
CA PHE A 22 6.65 -6.33 -1.45
C PHE A 22 7.47 -7.32 -0.60
N TYR A 23 8.20 -6.83 0.41
CA TYR A 23 9.00 -7.69 1.30
C TYR A 23 8.13 -8.74 2.01
N PHE A 24 7.02 -8.32 2.62
CA PHE A 24 6.13 -9.23 3.33
C PHE A 24 5.36 -10.16 2.38
N GLN A 25 4.94 -9.68 1.21
CA GLN A 25 4.31 -10.52 0.19
C GLN A 25 5.27 -11.59 -0.33
N GLN A 26 6.54 -11.24 -0.57
CA GLN A 26 7.54 -12.19 -1.03
C GLN A 26 7.83 -13.23 0.05
N ARG A 27 7.94 -12.80 1.32
CA ARG A 27 8.11 -13.70 2.47
C ARG A 27 6.95 -14.69 2.60
N TYR A 28 5.70 -14.21 2.49
CA TYR A 28 4.52 -15.08 2.50
C TYR A 28 4.56 -16.12 1.38
N LYS A 29 4.87 -15.70 0.14
CA LYS A 29 4.99 -16.60 -1.01
C LYS A 29 6.06 -17.68 -0.79
N THR A 30 7.21 -17.32 -0.22
CA THR A 30 8.28 -18.30 0.05
C THR A 30 7.92 -19.27 1.17
N THR A 31 7.29 -18.80 2.26
CA THR A 31 6.91 -19.67 3.39
C THR A 31 5.78 -20.63 3.01
N HIS A 32 4.86 -20.20 2.15
CA HIS A 32 3.69 -21.00 1.74
C HIS A 32 3.81 -21.61 0.34
N ALA A 33 4.99 -21.57 -0.28
CA ALA A 33 5.25 -22.16 -1.60
C ALA A 33 4.94 -23.67 -1.67
N HIS A 34 4.89 -24.36 -0.53
CA HIS A 34 4.61 -25.80 -0.44
C HIS A 34 3.13 -26.11 -0.14
N ARG A 35 2.28 -25.10 0.08
CA ARG A 35 0.84 -25.31 0.24
C ARG A 35 0.21 -25.42 -1.15
N ILE A 36 -0.70 -26.39 -1.32
CA ILE A 36 -1.48 -26.55 -2.55
C ILE A 36 -2.14 -25.19 -2.86
N PRO A 37 -2.05 -24.68 -4.10
CA PRO A 37 -2.66 -23.42 -4.45
C PRO A 37 -4.18 -23.55 -4.33
N GLU A 38 -4.69 -23.08 -3.21
CA GLU A 38 -6.12 -22.84 -3.02
C GLU A 38 -6.54 -21.83 -4.09
N ARG A 39 -7.62 -22.13 -4.82
CA ARG A 39 -8.02 -21.36 -5.98
C ARG A 39 -8.53 -20.00 -5.52
N GLU A 40 -7.64 -19.00 -5.47
CA GLU A 40 -8.05 -17.64 -5.19
C GLU A 40 -9.11 -17.21 -6.24
N PRO A 41 -10.29 -16.76 -5.81
CA PRO A 41 -11.34 -16.39 -6.74
C PRO A 41 -10.88 -15.19 -7.59
N ILE A 42 -11.08 -15.27 -8.91
CA ILE A 42 -10.69 -14.22 -9.88
C ILE A 42 -11.15 -12.83 -9.42
N ARG A 43 -12.35 -12.76 -8.82
CA ARG A 43 -12.92 -11.55 -8.24
C ARG A 43 -11.99 -10.88 -7.23
N GLU A 44 -11.42 -11.64 -6.29
CA GLU A 44 -10.54 -11.07 -5.27
C GLU A 44 -9.23 -10.57 -5.86
N ARG A 45 -8.69 -11.30 -6.83
CA ARG A 45 -7.50 -10.88 -7.56
C ARG A 45 -7.74 -9.56 -8.32
N VAL A 46 -8.91 -9.40 -8.93
CA VAL A 46 -9.31 -8.15 -9.59
C VAL A 46 -9.46 -7.01 -8.57
N LEU A 47 -10.13 -7.25 -7.44
CA LEU A 47 -10.31 -6.24 -6.38
C LEU A 47 -8.97 -5.78 -5.80
N VAL A 48 -8.08 -6.73 -5.48
CA VAL A 48 -6.72 -6.43 -5.02
C VAL A 48 -5.94 -5.67 -6.09
N GLY A 49 -6.10 -6.04 -7.36
CA GLY A 49 -5.52 -5.32 -8.50
C GLY A 49 -5.97 -3.87 -8.56
N ILE A 50 -7.29 -3.62 -8.48
CA ILE A 50 -7.88 -2.27 -8.49
C ILE A 50 -7.36 -1.44 -7.32
N VAL A 51 -7.38 -1.98 -6.10
CA VAL A 51 -6.89 -1.25 -4.91
C VAL A 51 -5.41 -0.93 -5.03
N THR A 52 -4.61 -1.84 -5.59
CA THR A 52 -3.18 -1.62 -5.80
C THR A 52 -2.94 -0.54 -6.87
N LEU A 53 -3.72 -0.57 -7.96
CA LEU A 53 -3.73 0.42 -9.03
C LEU A 53 -4.31 1.78 -8.62
N SER A 54 -5.13 1.86 -7.58
CA SER A 54 -5.59 3.15 -7.06
C SER A 54 -4.60 3.77 -6.08
N LEU A 55 -3.82 2.97 -5.35
CA LEU A 55 -2.94 3.47 -4.30
C LEU A 55 -1.56 3.92 -4.80
N ALA A 56 -0.98 3.23 -5.79
CA ALA A 56 0.40 3.49 -6.23
C ALA A 56 0.54 4.53 -7.37
N PRO A 57 -0.25 4.46 -8.45
CA PRO A 57 -0.12 5.36 -9.60
C PRO A 57 -0.41 6.84 -9.31
N PRO A 58 -1.45 7.25 -8.55
CA PRO A 58 -1.76 8.67 -8.41
C PRO A 58 -0.64 9.48 -7.72
N GLY A 59 0.02 8.90 -6.71
CA GLY A 59 1.15 9.53 -6.03
C GLY A 59 2.38 9.65 -6.93
N LEU A 60 2.65 8.63 -7.76
CA LEU A 60 3.74 8.67 -8.74
C LEU A 60 3.44 9.62 -9.90
N LEU A 61 2.21 9.61 -10.42
CA LEU A 61 1.77 10.50 -11.48
C LEU A 61 1.85 11.96 -11.04
N TRP A 62 1.52 12.29 -9.79
CA TRP A 62 1.68 13.65 -9.26
C TRP A 62 3.16 14.08 -9.12
N LEU A 63 4.08 13.13 -8.92
CA LEU A 63 5.52 13.43 -8.88
C LEU A 63 6.09 13.76 -10.25
N PHE A 64 5.64 13.07 -11.29
CA PHE A 64 6.22 13.16 -12.64
C PHE A 64 5.41 13.99 -13.63
N THR A 65 4.15 14.31 -13.33
CA THR A 65 3.27 15.05 -14.25
C THR A 65 2.45 16.10 -13.53
N ASP A 66 2.26 17.26 -14.16
CA ASP A 66 1.34 18.31 -13.71
C ASP A 66 -0.13 17.99 -14.03
N TRP A 67 -0.45 16.73 -14.37
CA TRP A 67 -1.79 16.32 -14.77
C TRP A 67 -2.82 16.46 -13.64
N LEU A 68 -2.35 16.40 -12.38
CA LEU A 68 -3.15 16.66 -11.19
C LEU A 68 -3.13 18.14 -10.74
N SER A 69 -2.57 19.07 -11.52
CA SER A 69 -2.54 20.50 -11.19
C SER A 69 -3.93 21.10 -10.97
N PHE A 70 -4.97 20.55 -11.61
CA PHE A 70 -6.37 20.92 -11.41
C PHE A 70 -6.86 20.78 -9.95
N GLY A 71 -6.28 19.86 -9.17
CA GLY A 71 -6.66 19.60 -7.78
C GLY A 71 -5.69 20.17 -6.73
N GLN A 72 -4.73 21.02 -7.12
CA GLN A 72 -3.75 21.56 -6.19
C GLN A 72 -4.39 22.54 -5.20
N LEU A 73 -4.66 22.07 -3.98
CA LEU A 73 -4.95 22.94 -2.86
C LEU A 73 -3.65 23.61 -2.36
N SER A 74 -3.66 24.93 -2.26
CA SER A 74 -2.62 25.73 -1.60
C SER A 74 -2.71 25.55 -0.07
N LEU A 75 -2.27 24.37 0.41
CA LEU A 75 -2.24 24.07 1.83
C LEU A 75 -1.11 24.86 2.54
N PRO A 76 -1.36 25.47 3.71
CA PRO A 76 -0.32 26.06 4.54
C PRO A 76 0.76 25.04 4.90
N ASP A 77 2.01 25.50 5.03
CA ASP A 77 3.15 24.64 5.37
C ASP A 77 2.91 23.80 6.64
N GLY A 78 2.28 24.37 7.67
CA GLY A 78 1.96 23.64 8.90
C GLY A 78 1.07 22.42 8.67
N VAL A 79 0.06 22.52 7.81
CA VAL A 79 -0.84 21.40 7.49
C VAL A 79 -0.08 20.30 6.73
N ARG A 80 0.83 20.69 5.83
CA ARG A 80 1.66 19.75 5.07
C ARG A 80 2.61 18.97 5.96
N VAL A 81 3.23 19.64 6.94
CA VAL A 81 4.10 19.00 7.94
C VAL A 81 3.32 18.01 8.80
N VAL A 82 2.13 18.39 9.29
CA VAL A 82 1.25 17.49 10.05
C VAL A 82 0.87 16.27 9.22
N GLY A 83 0.50 16.46 7.95
CA GLY A 83 0.20 15.37 7.04
C GLY A 83 1.37 14.40 6.85
N PHE A 84 2.61 14.92 6.74
CA PHE A 84 3.80 14.09 6.67
C PHE A 84 4.04 13.29 7.95
N LEU A 85 3.89 13.91 9.13
CA LEU A 85 4.05 13.22 10.41
C LEU A 85 3.02 12.10 10.59
N ILE A 86 1.76 12.35 10.21
CA ILE A 86 0.70 11.34 10.21
C ILE A 86 1.06 10.21 9.23
N GLY A 87 1.52 10.54 8.03
CA GLY A 87 1.97 9.55 7.04
C GLY A 87 3.14 8.69 7.53
N ALA A 88 4.13 9.30 8.18
CA ALA A 88 5.26 8.59 8.77
C ALA A 88 4.82 7.65 9.92
N TYR A 89 3.91 8.11 10.79
CA TYR A 89 3.35 7.28 11.85
C TYR A 89 2.51 6.12 11.30
N ALA A 90 1.69 6.39 10.28
CA ALA A 90 0.93 5.36 9.56
C ALA A 90 1.87 4.33 8.91
N MET A 91 3.01 4.74 8.36
CA MET A 91 4.03 3.84 7.82
C MET A 91 4.59 2.91 8.90
N TRP A 92 4.90 3.46 10.06
CA TRP A 92 5.40 2.69 11.20
C TRP A 92 4.35 1.67 11.67
N LEU A 93 3.09 2.07 11.80
CA LEU A 93 1.99 1.15 12.11
C LEU A 93 1.82 0.08 11.03
N PHE A 94 1.86 0.47 9.75
CA PHE A 94 1.74 -0.45 8.62
C PHE A 94 2.81 -1.54 8.68
N TYR A 95 4.07 -1.17 8.93
CA TYR A 95 5.15 -2.12 9.16
C TYR A 95 4.90 -3.02 10.37
N ARG A 96 4.48 -2.45 11.51
CA ARG A 96 4.20 -3.20 12.75
C ARG A 96 3.10 -4.24 12.56
N VAL A 97 2.02 -3.86 11.90
CA VAL A 97 0.90 -4.75 11.56
C VAL A 97 1.38 -5.89 10.67
N HIS A 98 2.11 -5.60 9.58
CA HIS A 98 2.63 -6.66 8.71
C HIS A 98 3.61 -7.60 9.41
N ARG A 99 4.45 -7.06 10.31
CA ARG A 99 5.35 -7.86 11.14
C ARG A 99 4.59 -8.76 12.13
N GLN A 100 3.51 -8.25 12.73
CA GLN A 100 2.69 -9.01 13.69
C GLN A 100 1.83 -10.08 13.02
N LEU A 101 1.24 -9.77 11.86
CA LEU A 101 0.51 -10.80 11.10
C LEU A 101 1.45 -11.86 10.55
N GLY A 102 2.64 -11.49 10.08
CA GLY A 102 3.66 -12.42 9.60
C GLY A 102 3.08 -13.38 8.56
N ASP A 103 3.10 -14.68 8.88
CA ASP A 103 2.64 -15.77 8.02
C ASP A 103 1.10 -15.92 7.99
N ASN A 104 0.36 -15.26 8.88
CA ASN A 104 -1.11 -15.26 8.89
C ASN A 104 -1.72 -14.22 7.95
N TRP A 105 -0.90 -13.37 7.33
CA TRP A 105 -1.38 -12.35 6.41
C TRP A 105 -1.77 -12.97 5.07
N SER A 106 -3.01 -12.78 4.62
CA SER A 106 -3.41 -13.04 3.23
C SER A 106 -4.05 -11.80 2.59
N LEU A 107 -3.83 -11.64 1.28
CA LEU A 107 -4.46 -10.59 0.47
C LEU A 107 -5.89 -10.96 0.06
N CYS A 108 -6.14 -12.26 -0.06
CA CYS A 108 -7.37 -12.85 -0.55
C CYS A 108 -8.00 -13.66 0.58
N TRP A 109 -9.31 -13.55 0.70
CA TRP A 109 -10.08 -14.29 1.69
C TRP A 109 -10.22 -15.72 1.20
N LYS A 110 -9.81 -16.68 2.03
CA LYS A 110 -9.94 -18.10 1.71
C LYS A 110 -11.32 -18.54 2.16
N SER A 111 -12.23 -18.71 1.20
CA SER A 111 -13.56 -19.25 1.47
C SER A 111 -13.51 -20.77 1.61
N ASP A 112 -12.82 -21.28 2.63
CA ASP A 112 -12.91 -22.69 3.03
C ASP A 112 -14.01 -22.90 4.08
N LEU A 113 -15.10 -22.15 3.94
CA LEU A 113 -16.37 -22.57 4.52
C LEU A 113 -16.99 -23.57 3.56
N SER A 114 -16.48 -24.81 3.60
CA SER A 114 -17.31 -25.99 3.35
C SER A 114 -18.39 -26.02 4.43
N ILE A 115 -19.38 -25.14 4.30
CA ILE A 115 -20.69 -25.42 4.87
C ILE A 115 -21.17 -26.62 4.07
N ASN A 116 -21.05 -27.79 4.68
CA ASN A 116 -21.89 -28.94 4.36
C ASN A 116 -23.32 -28.42 4.18
N SER A 117 -23.79 -28.35 2.94
CA SER A 117 -25.18 -28.23 2.56
C SER A 117 -25.50 -29.34 1.58
#